data_AF-A0A2V7T0J8-F1
#
_entry.id   AF-A0A2V7T0J8-F1
#
_cell.length_a   1.000
_cell.length_b   1.000
_cell.length_c   1.000
_cell.angle_alpha   90.00
_cell.angle_beta   90.00
_cell.angle_gamma   90.00
#
_symmetry.space_group_name_H-M   'P 1'
#
loop_
_entity.id
_entity.type
_entity.pdbx_description
1 polymer ?
#
loop_
_entity_poly.entity_id
_entity_poly.type
_entity_poly.pdbx_seq_one_letter_code
_entity_poly.pdbx_strand_id
1 'polypeptide(L)'
;MVSERSGSGERRDAERYIAIMANFVRCGGSLGLLTSVALLGCADQVTPKKVAQVFQARHDTPDEKPRMLNEDLPFHYPPALYARKVQGNVTLRLYVDRAGQVTPDSTRIEESSGYAGLDSAAVKGSQDLRFAPATLRGEPLGVAILFPVYFRHPEARALPGDTILRRMMPAATPAATREPR
;
A
#
# COMPACT_ATOMS: atom_id res chain seq x y z
N MET A 1 -6.35 12.88 53.23
CA MET A 1 -7.06 11.79 52.51
C MET A 1 -6.46 11.73 51.11
N VAL A 2 -5.55 10.77 50.90
CA VAL A 2 -5.77 9.54 50.10
C VAL A 2 -5.93 9.88 48.61
N SER A 3 -4.88 9.68 47.79
CA SER A 3 -4.60 8.46 46.98
C SER A 3 -5.69 8.28 45.90
N GLU A 4 -5.44 8.07 44.60
CA GLU A 4 -4.56 7.13 43.90
C GLU A 4 -4.28 7.66 42.46
N ARG A 5 -3.04 7.65 41.95
CA ARG A 5 -2.45 6.66 41.01
C ARG A 5 -3.43 6.00 40.03
N SER A 6 -3.19 6.14 38.72
CA SER A 6 -2.74 5.04 37.83
C SER A 6 -2.94 5.41 36.35
N GLY A 7 -1.99 5.05 35.48
CA GLY A 7 -2.14 5.16 34.02
C GLY A 7 -1.00 5.86 33.26
N SER A 8 0.16 6.09 33.90
CA SER A 8 1.39 6.56 33.22
C SER A 8 2.22 5.36 32.70
N GLY A 9 1.59 4.55 31.85
CA GLY A 9 2.16 3.32 31.28
C GLY A 9 2.49 3.39 29.78
N GLU A 10 1.74 4.16 28.99
CA GLU A 10 1.74 3.96 27.52
C GLU A 10 2.71 4.85 26.72
N ARG A 11 3.54 5.68 27.37
CA ARG A 11 4.44 6.64 26.67
C ARG A 11 5.93 6.33 26.80
N ARG A 12 6.32 5.27 27.50
CA ARG A 12 7.73 4.97 27.79
C ARG A 12 8.33 3.82 26.97
N ASP A 13 7.56 3.23 26.06
CA ASP A 13 8.01 2.08 25.28
C ASP A 13 8.34 2.41 23.81
N ALA A 14 8.06 3.63 23.34
CA ALA A 14 8.40 4.06 21.98
C ALA A 14 9.85 4.59 21.82
N GLU A 15 10.55 4.91 22.91
CA GLU A 15 11.92 5.47 22.87
C GLU A 15 13.03 4.45 23.14
N ARG A 16 12.71 3.18 23.43
CA ARG A 16 13.71 2.13 23.71
C ARG A 16 14.12 1.29 22.50
N TYR A 17 13.51 1.46 21.34
CA TYR A 17 13.77 0.62 20.16
C TYR A 17 14.82 1.19 19.19
N ILE A 18 15.36 2.39 19.42
CA ILE A 18 16.37 3.05 18.54
C ILE A 18 17.77 3.08 19.21
N ALA A 19 18.16 2.01 19.90
CA ALA A 19 19.47 1.96 20.58
C ALA A 19 20.22 0.62 20.42
N ILE A 20 20.09 -0.06 19.28
CA ILE A 20 20.83 -1.32 19.00
C ILE A 20 21.91 -1.19 17.92
N MET A 21 22.13 -0.03 17.29
CA MET A 21 23.07 0.05 16.14
C MET A 21 24.06 1.22 16.16
N ALA A 22 24.85 1.39 17.23
CA ALA A 22 26.12 2.15 17.16
C ALA A 22 26.95 2.03 18.44
N ASN A 23 27.53 0.86 18.75
CA ASN A 23 28.71 0.84 19.61
C ASN A 23 29.55 -0.42 19.38
N PHE A 24 30.19 -0.45 18.22
CA PHE A 24 31.24 -1.43 17.90
C PHE A 24 32.37 -0.76 17.12
N VAL A 25 32.95 0.31 17.68
CA VAL A 25 34.32 0.71 17.36
C VAL A 25 35.03 0.95 18.68
N ARG A 26 35.43 -0.16 19.28
CA ARG A 26 36.40 -0.22 20.37
C ARG A 26 37.79 -0.18 19.72
N CYS A 27 38.21 1.01 19.30
CA CYS A 27 39.59 1.23 18.87
C CYS A 27 40.40 1.61 20.11
N GLY A 28 41.13 0.63 20.63
CA GLY A 28 42.09 0.83 21.70
C GLY A 28 43.22 1.76 21.26
N GLY A 29 43.64 2.63 22.17
CA GLY A 29 44.77 3.52 21.99
C GLY A 29 45.25 4.00 23.35
N SER A 30 46.01 3.14 24.03
CA SER A 30 46.76 3.42 25.25
C SER A 30 47.84 4.49 25.03
N LEU A 31 48.22 5.14 26.13
CA LEU A 31 49.30 6.11 26.31
C LEU A 31 50.50 5.92 25.36
N GLY A 32 51.01 7.02 24.79
CA GLY A 32 52.32 7.03 24.15
C GLY A 32 52.68 8.38 23.52
N LEU A 33 53.70 9.03 24.06
CA LEU A 33 54.39 10.21 23.53
C LEU A 33 55.01 9.94 22.15
N LEU A 34 55.04 10.99 21.30
CA LEU A 34 55.98 11.28 20.18
C LEU A 34 56.31 10.17 19.16
N THR A 35 55.95 10.36 17.90
CA THR A 35 56.82 10.30 16.68
C THR A 35 55.98 10.34 15.39
N SER A 36 56.45 11.11 14.41
CA SER A 36 55.85 11.30 13.08
C SER A 36 55.94 10.04 12.21
N VAL A 37 54.85 9.60 11.57
CA VAL A 37 54.88 8.83 10.30
C VAL A 37 53.59 9.13 9.53
N ALA A 38 53.72 9.64 8.31
CA ALA A 38 52.62 9.79 7.36
C ALA A 38 52.30 8.42 6.72
N LEU A 39 51.04 8.01 6.75
CA LEU A 39 50.51 7.00 5.83
C LEU A 39 49.19 7.48 5.24
N LEU A 40 49.13 7.39 3.92
CA LEU A 40 48.01 7.67 3.05
C LEU A 40 46.70 7.07 3.60
N GLY A 41 45.77 7.93 4.00
CA GLY A 41 44.37 7.57 4.18
C GLY A 41 43.55 8.37 3.18
N CYS A 42 43.26 7.81 2.01
CA CYS A 42 42.17 8.30 1.19
C CYS A 42 40.86 8.01 1.95
N ALA A 43 40.41 8.95 2.75
CA ALA A 43 39.05 8.95 3.28
C ALA A 43 38.11 9.22 2.10
N ASP A 44 37.65 8.16 1.44
CA ASP A 44 36.61 8.26 0.41
C ASP A 44 35.31 8.71 1.10
N GLN A 45 35.09 10.02 1.12
CA GLN A 45 33.90 10.59 1.72
C GLN A 45 32.72 10.23 0.83
N VAL A 46 31.88 9.31 1.30
CA VAL A 46 30.55 9.07 0.74
C VAL A 46 29.75 10.36 0.94
N THR A 47 29.78 11.23 -0.06
CA THR A 47 29.14 12.55 0.03
C THR A 47 27.62 12.40 0.08
N PRO A 48 26.92 13.23 0.89
CA PRO A 48 25.45 13.19 1.00
C PRO A 48 24.74 13.42 -0.35
N LYS A 49 25.41 14.07 -1.31
CA LYS A 49 24.88 14.26 -2.68
C LYS A 49 24.85 12.97 -3.50
N LYS A 50 25.84 12.08 -3.33
CA LYS A 50 25.91 10.81 -4.07
C LYS A 50 24.85 9.83 -3.57
N VAL A 51 24.60 9.78 -2.26
CA VAL A 51 23.48 9.00 -1.70
C VAL A 51 22.13 9.58 -2.13
N ALA A 52 21.94 10.90 -2.13
CA ALA A 52 20.71 11.52 -2.62
C ALA A 52 20.45 11.22 -4.11
N GLN A 53 21.49 11.19 -4.96
CA GLN A 53 21.36 10.81 -6.36
C GLN A 53 20.98 9.34 -6.56
N VAL A 54 21.45 8.43 -5.70
CA VAL A 54 21.04 7.01 -5.74
C VAL A 54 19.55 6.85 -5.38
N PHE A 55 19.02 7.67 -4.47
CA PHE A 55 17.58 7.67 -4.14
C PHE A 55 16.72 8.39 -5.20
N GLN A 56 17.25 9.39 -5.90
CA GLN A 56 16.51 10.14 -6.92
C GLN A 56 16.46 9.43 -8.29
N ALA A 57 17.34 8.47 -8.53
CA ALA A 57 17.52 7.83 -9.84
C ALA A 57 16.42 6.83 -10.27
N ARG A 58 15.26 6.71 -9.59
CA ARG A 58 14.27 5.65 -9.91
C ARG A 58 12.80 6.06 -9.92
N HIS A 59 12.46 7.24 -10.43
CA HIS A 59 11.10 7.42 -10.97
C HIS A 59 11.04 6.87 -12.40
N ASP A 60 11.42 5.60 -12.57
CA ASP A 60 11.26 4.91 -13.84
C ASP A 60 9.76 4.62 -14.00
N THR A 61 9.11 5.35 -14.90
CA THR A 61 7.72 5.08 -15.26
C THR A 61 7.71 3.75 -16.00
N PRO A 62 6.89 2.76 -15.60
CA PRO A 62 6.83 1.49 -16.29
C PRO A 62 6.39 1.69 -17.74
N ASP A 63 7.01 0.95 -18.66
CA ASP A 63 6.58 0.91 -20.05
C ASP A 63 5.22 0.21 -20.16
N GLU A 64 5.01 -0.82 -19.33
CA GLU A 64 3.76 -1.58 -19.24
C GLU A 64 3.19 -1.51 -17.83
N LYS A 65 1.90 -1.20 -17.72
CA LYS A 65 1.19 -1.15 -16.43
C LYS A 65 0.74 -2.55 -16.00
N PRO A 66 0.53 -2.79 -14.69
CA PRO A 66 -0.01 -4.06 -14.22
C PRO A 66 -1.39 -4.32 -14.83
N ARG A 67 -1.65 -5.58 -15.20
CA ARG A 67 -2.96 -6.02 -15.68
C ARG A 67 -3.56 -7.01 -14.70
N MET A 68 -4.81 -6.80 -14.29
CA MET A 68 -5.49 -7.72 -13.39
C MET A 68 -5.76 -9.07 -14.09
N LEU A 69 -5.54 -10.16 -13.35
CA LEU A 69 -5.71 -11.53 -13.83
C LEU A 69 -6.94 -12.24 -13.25
N ASN A 70 -7.56 -11.67 -12.21
CA ASN A 70 -8.78 -12.23 -11.64
C ASN A 70 -9.93 -12.22 -12.66
N GLU A 71 -10.59 -13.36 -12.83
CA GLU A 71 -11.85 -13.46 -13.60
C GLU A 71 -12.99 -12.76 -12.86
N ASP A 72 -13.14 -13.08 -11.57
CA ASP A 72 -14.10 -12.46 -10.65
C ASP A 72 -13.39 -11.61 -9.60
N LEU A 73 -14.00 -10.48 -9.25
CA LEU A 73 -13.46 -9.58 -8.24
C LEU A 73 -13.75 -10.11 -6.82
N PRO A 74 -12.74 -10.24 -5.94
CA PRO A 74 -12.88 -10.78 -4.58
C PRO A 74 -13.47 -9.79 -3.56
N PHE A 75 -14.36 -8.89 -3.97
CA PHE A 75 -14.96 -7.89 -3.08
C PHE A 75 -16.34 -8.32 -2.61
N HIS A 76 -16.44 -8.66 -1.33
CA HIS A 76 -17.71 -9.09 -0.73
C HIS A 76 -18.48 -7.90 -0.14
N TYR A 77 -19.71 -7.71 -0.61
CA TYR A 77 -20.60 -6.68 -0.10
C TYR A 77 -21.05 -7.01 1.33
N PRO A 78 -20.83 -6.13 2.34
CA PRO A 78 -21.28 -6.39 3.71
C PRO A 78 -22.81 -6.58 3.79
N PRO A 79 -23.33 -7.70 4.31
CA PRO A 79 -24.76 -8.00 4.29
C PRO A 79 -25.65 -6.93 4.93
N ALA A 80 -25.19 -6.35 6.05
CA ALA A 80 -25.91 -5.29 6.75
C ALA A 80 -26.04 -3.99 5.93
N LEU A 81 -25.04 -3.68 5.10
CA LEU A 81 -25.07 -2.51 4.20
C LEU A 81 -25.85 -2.82 2.93
N TYR A 82 -25.78 -4.07 2.44
CA TYR A 82 -26.56 -4.53 1.30
C TYR A 82 -28.05 -4.44 1.57
N ALA A 83 -28.52 -4.95 2.71
CA ALA A 83 -29.92 -4.89 3.13
C ALA A 83 -30.44 -3.44 3.26
N ARG A 84 -29.54 -2.49 3.57
CA ARG A 84 -29.85 -1.05 3.65
C ARG A 84 -29.65 -0.30 2.34
N LYS A 85 -29.28 -1.00 1.26
CA LYS A 85 -29.03 -0.47 -0.08
C LYS A 85 -27.95 0.63 -0.11
N VAL A 86 -26.99 0.56 0.80
CA VAL A 86 -25.92 1.57 0.98
C VAL A 86 -24.83 1.39 -0.07
N GLN A 87 -24.80 2.26 -1.08
CA GLN A 87 -23.78 2.24 -2.14
C GLN A 87 -22.59 3.14 -1.82
N GLY A 88 -21.44 2.86 -2.46
CA GLY A 88 -20.24 3.67 -2.29
C GLY A 88 -19.11 3.31 -3.24
N ASN A 89 -18.13 4.20 -3.30
CA ASN A 89 -16.89 4.05 -4.05
C ASN A 89 -15.73 4.05 -3.08
N VAL A 90 -14.80 3.11 -3.21
CA VAL A 90 -13.56 3.11 -2.44
C VAL A 90 -12.41 3.15 -3.41
N THR A 91 -11.50 4.12 -3.27
CA THR A 91 -10.26 4.13 -4.06
C THR A 91 -9.14 3.60 -3.17
N LEU A 92 -8.57 2.46 -3.55
CA LEU A 92 -7.43 1.88 -2.85
C LEU A 92 -6.13 2.29 -3.53
N ARG A 93 -5.10 2.59 -2.74
CA ARG A 93 -3.71 2.61 -3.19
C ARG A 93 -3.09 1.25 -2.88
N LEU A 94 -2.75 0.51 -3.92
CA LEU A 94 -2.17 -0.83 -3.84
C LEU A 94 -0.70 -0.79 -4.26
N TYR A 95 0.15 -1.60 -3.65
CA TYR A 95 1.47 -1.91 -4.17
C TYR A 95 1.45 -3.32 -4.77
N VAL A 96 1.65 -3.41 -6.07
CA VAL A 96 1.78 -4.68 -6.81
C VAL A 96 3.26 -4.97 -6.92
N ASP A 97 3.70 -6.11 -6.40
CA ASP A 97 5.10 -6.51 -6.43
C ASP A 97 5.52 -7.07 -7.82
N ARG A 98 6.79 -7.45 -7.95
CA ARG A 98 7.33 -8.04 -9.18
C ARG A 98 6.74 -9.41 -9.53
N ALA A 99 6.13 -10.10 -8.57
CA ALA A 99 5.42 -11.35 -8.77
C ALA A 99 3.94 -11.13 -9.14
N GLY A 100 3.47 -9.88 -9.17
CA GLY A 100 2.08 -9.56 -9.47
C GLY A 100 1.14 -9.73 -8.27
N GLN A 101 1.67 -9.81 -7.05
CA GLN A 101 0.88 -9.90 -5.83
C GLN A 101 0.71 -8.53 -5.17
N VAL A 102 -0.44 -8.31 -4.54
CA VAL A 102 -0.68 -7.11 -3.74
C VAL A 102 -0.02 -7.29 -2.38
N THR A 103 0.80 -6.31 -1.96
CA THR A 103 1.39 -6.30 -0.62
C THR A 103 0.38 -5.76 0.41
N PRO A 104 -0.10 -6.58 1.37
CA PRO A 104 -1.13 -6.16 2.32
C PRO A 104 -0.70 -4.96 3.16
N ASP A 105 0.54 -4.96 3.65
CA ASP A 105 1.08 -3.90 4.50
C ASP A 105 1.21 -2.55 3.80
N SER A 106 1.24 -2.54 2.47
CA SER A 106 1.31 -1.35 1.62
C SER A 106 -0.05 -0.91 1.08
N THR A 107 -1.14 -1.64 1.39
CA THR A 107 -2.50 -1.27 0.96
C THR A 107 -3.03 -0.13 1.82
N ARG A 108 -3.51 0.94 1.18
CA ARG A 108 -4.10 2.11 1.85
C ARG A 108 -5.40 2.53 1.17
N ILE A 109 -6.29 3.16 1.93
CA ILE A 109 -7.47 3.82 1.37
C ILE A 109 -7.04 5.23 0.95
N GLU A 110 -7.08 5.50 -0.35
CA GLU A 110 -6.84 6.84 -0.90
C GLU A 110 -8.10 7.69 -0.78
N GLU A 111 -9.26 7.10 -1.06
CA GLU A 111 -10.57 7.74 -0.93
C GLU A 111 -11.57 6.76 -0.30
N SER A 112 -12.18 7.20 0.80
CA SER A 112 -13.19 6.42 1.52
C SER A 112 -14.56 6.56 0.87
N SER A 113 -15.38 5.49 0.98
CA SER A 113 -16.79 5.53 0.59
C SER A 113 -17.68 6.35 1.54
N GLY A 114 -17.16 6.76 2.69
CA GLY A 114 -17.94 7.30 3.81
C GLY A 114 -18.56 6.21 4.70
N TYR A 115 -18.39 4.92 4.37
CA TYR A 115 -18.89 3.80 5.16
C TYR A 115 -17.75 2.82 5.48
N ALA A 116 -17.34 2.78 6.76
CA ALA A 116 -16.25 1.94 7.23
C ALA A 116 -16.40 0.44 6.87
N GLY A 117 -17.65 -0.05 6.78
CA GLY A 117 -17.92 -1.43 6.37
C GLY A 117 -17.57 -1.71 4.91
N LEU A 118 -17.83 -0.78 3.98
CA LEU A 118 -17.44 -0.92 2.58
C LEU A 118 -15.92 -0.78 2.42
N ASP A 119 -15.34 0.17 3.13
CA ASP A 119 -13.89 0.41 3.13
C ASP A 119 -13.12 -0.85 3.61
N SER A 120 -13.58 -1.44 4.71
CA SER A 120 -13.00 -2.68 5.26
C SER A 120 -13.16 -3.86 4.29
N ALA A 121 -14.30 -3.97 3.62
CA ALA A 121 -14.55 -5.00 2.62
C ALA A 121 -13.64 -4.84 1.40
N ALA A 122 -13.39 -3.60 0.96
CA ALA A 122 -12.46 -3.31 -0.13
C ALA A 122 -11.02 -3.73 0.21
N VAL A 123 -10.53 -3.35 1.39
CA VAL A 123 -9.18 -3.71 1.86
C VAL A 123 -9.02 -5.22 2.04
N LYS A 124 -10.05 -5.92 2.53
CA LYS A 124 -10.02 -7.37 2.68
C LYS A 124 -9.94 -8.05 1.31
N GLY A 125 -10.81 -7.67 0.38
CA GLY A 125 -10.83 -8.26 -0.95
C GLY A 125 -9.55 -8.01 -1.75
N SER A 126 -8.88 -6.86 -1.54
CA SER A 126 -7.67 -6.54 -2.31
C SER A 126 -6.50 -7.50 -2.09
N GLN A 127 -6.51 -8.27 -1.01
CA GLN A 127 -5.47 -9.26 -0.69
C GLN A 127 -5.47 -10.45 -1.67
N ASP A 128 -6.64 -10.74 -2.26
CA ASP A 128 -6.82 -11.86 -3.20
C ASP A 128 -6.69 -11.43 -4.67
N LEU A 129 -6.35 -10.16 -4.91
CA LEU A 129 -6.07 -9.68 -6.27
C LEU A 129 -4.74 -10.24 -6.78
N ARG A 130 -4.72 -10.55 -8.07
CA ARG A 130 -3.56 -11.04 -8.82
C ARG A 130 -3.42 -10.24 -10.10
N PHE A 131 -2.18 -9.91 -10.42
CA PHE A 131 -1.83 -9.09 -11.57
C PHE A 131 -0.73 -9.76 -12.38
N ALA A 132 -0.70 -9.50 -13.69
CA ALA A 132 0.56 -9.48 -14.41
C ALA A 132 1.32 -8.22 -13.95
N PRO A 133 2.59 -8.33 -13.54
CA PRO A 133 3.34 -7.20 -13.01
C PRO A 133 3.52 -6.11 -14.06
N ALA A 134 3.83 -4.90 -13.60
CA ALA A 134 4.34 -3.88 -14.51
C ALA A 134 5.69 -4.32 -15.09
N THR A 135 6.03 -3.83 -16.28
CA THR A 135 7.35 -4.08 -16.86
C THR A 135 8.04 -2.77 -17.22
N LEU A 136 9.36 -2.76 -17.08
CA LEU A 136 10.24 -1.70 -17.54
C LEU A 136 11.34 -2.36 -18.34
N ARG A 137 11.41 -2.06 -19.65
CA ARG A 137 12.37 -2.66 -20.58
C ARG A 137 12.34 -4.20 -20.58
N GLY A 138 11.14 -4.77 -20.45
CA GLY A 138 10.91 -6.22 -20.39
C GLY A 138 11.12 -6.87 -19.03
N GLU A 139 11.62 -6.13 -18.03
CA GLU A 139 11.86 -6.65 -16.69
C GLU A 139 10.68 -6.34 -15.74
N PRO A 140 10.21 -7.31 -14.93
CA PRO A 140 9.15 -7.07 -13.95
C PRO A 140 9.52 -6.00 -12.91
N LEU A 141 8.59 -5.08 -12.68
CA LEU A 141 8.73 -3.93 -11.78
C LEU A 141 7.55 -3.88 -10.80
N GLY A 142 7.86 -3.70 -9.52
CA GLY A 142 6.84 -3.47 -8.49
C GLY A 142 6.43 -2.00 -8.46
N VAL A 143 5.13 -1.72 -8.46
CA VAL A 143 4.57 -0.38 -8.65
C VAL A 143 3.37 -0.13 -7.76
N ALA A 144 3.18 1.13 -7.37
CA ALA A 144 1.96 1.58 -6.72
C ALA A 144 0.88 1.95 -7.76
N ILE A 145 -0.35 1.50 -7.56
CA ILE A 145 -1.50 1.80 -8.42
C ILE A 145 -2.69 2.29 -7.59
N LEU A 146 -3.56 3.08 -8.22
CA LEU A 146 -4.89 3.37 -7.69
C LEU A 146 -5.89 2.38 -8.28
N PHE A 147 -6.65 1.72 -7.40
CA PHE A 147 -7.62 0.70 -7.76
C PHE A 147 -9.00 1.09 -7.21
N PRO A 148 -9.95 1.51 -8.07
CA PRO A 148 -11.29 1.83 -7.64
C PRO A 148 -12.13 0.57 -7.44
N VAL A 149 -12.88 0.52 -6.33
CA VAL A 149 -13.84 -0.51 -5.98
C VAL A 149 -15.23 0.10 -5.90
N TYR A 150 -16.16 -0.45 -6.66
CA TYR A 150 -17.54 0.05 -6.76
C TYR A 150 -18.51 -0.92 -6.09
N PHE A 151 -19.13 -0.48 -5.00
CA PHE A 151 -20.23 -1.21 -4.37
C PHE A 151 -21.55 -0.66 -4.90
N ARG A 152 -22.25 -1.47 -5.71
CA ARG A 152 -23.56 -1.13 -6.28
C ARG A 152 -24.60 -2.16 -5.89
N HIS A 153 -25.79 -1.66 -5.59
CA HIS A 153 -26.95 -2.48 -5.25
C HIS A 153 -27.97 -2.37 -6.39
N PRO A 154 -28.51 -3.47 -6.93
CA PRO A 154 -29.34 -3.46 -8.13
C PRO A 154 -30.61 -2.61 -7.98
N GLU A 155 -31.19 -2.57 -6.78
CA GLU A 155 -32.42 -1.81 -6.50
C GLU A 155 -32.20 -0.40 -5.93
N ALA A 156 -30.95 0.05 -5.76
CA ALA A 156 -30.71 1.42 -5.29
C ALA A 156 -30.47 2.37 -6.47
N ARG A 157 -30.77 3.64 -6.26
CA ARG A 157 -30.54 4.69 -7.26
C ARG A 157 -29.06 4.76 -7.60
N ALA A 158 -28.75 4.89 -8.90
CA ALA A 158 -27.39 5.07 -9.39
C ALA A 158 -26.71 6.32 -8.80
N LEU A 159 -25.42 6.23 -8.50
CA LEU A 159 -24.62 7.34 -7.99
C LEU A 159 -24.18 8.28 -9.13
N PRO A 160 -23.89 9.56 -8.83
CA PRO A 160 -23.23 10.45 -9.79
C PRO A 160 -21.92 9.82 -10.31
N GLY A 161 -21.73 9.83 -11.63
CA GLY A 161 -20.57 9.21 -12.29
C GLY A 161 -20.84 7.81 -12.86
N ASP A 162 -21.89 7.11 -12.43
CA ASP A 162 -22.24 5.78 -12.95
C ASP A 162 -22.63 5.80 -14.44
N THR A 163 -23.10 6.95 -14.94
CA THR A 163 -23.40 7.14 -16.38
C THR A 163 -22.16 6.95 -17.24
N ILE A 164 -20.97 7.27 -16.73
CA ILE A 164 -19.71 7.06 -17.45
C ILE A 164 -19.29 5.58 -17.35
N LEU A 165 -19.43 4.97 -16.16
CA LEU A 165 -19.13 3.55 -15.97
C LEU A 165 -19.97 2.64 -16.87
N ARG A 166 -21.29 2.88 -16.98
CA ARG A 166 -22.19 2.09 -17.84
C ARG A 166 -21.89 2.24 -19.33
N ARG A 167 -21.38 3.40 -19.78
CA ARG A 167 -20.95 3.59 -21.18
C ARG A 167 -19.68 2.82 -21.49
N MET A 168 -18.75 2.76 -20.55
CA MET A 168 -17.49 2.04 -20.70
C MET A 168 -17.64 0.53 -20.51
N MET A 169 -18.64 0.10 -19.73
CA MET A 169 -18.94 -1.29 -19.42
C MET A 169 -20.44 -1.53 -19.63
N PRO A 170 -20.89 -1.85 -20.86
CA PRO A 170 -22.29 -2.21 -21.07
C PRO A 170 -22.60 -3.39 -20.15
N ALA A 171 -23.65 -3.26 -19.34
CA ALA A 171 -24.05 -4.29 -18.40
C ALA A 171 -24.17 -5.63 -19.12
N ALA A 172 -23.59 -6.68 -18.53
CA ALA A 172 -23.93 -8.05 -18.90
C ALA A 172 -25.45 -8.14 -18.86
N THR A 173 -26.06 -8.43 -20.01
CA THR A 173 -27.50 -8.49 -20.17
C THR A 173 -28.04 -9.45 -19.10
N PRO A 174 -28.99 -9.05 -18.24
CA PRO A 174 -29.61 -9.99 -17.32
C PRO A 174 -30.20 -11.11 -18.18
N ALA A 175 -29.74 -12.34 -17.95
CA ALA A 175 -30.27 -13.53 -18.61
C ALA A 175 -31.78 -13.51 -18.39
N ALA A 176 -32.53 -13.38 -19.48
CA ALA A 176 -33.98 -13.37 -19.46
C ALA A 176 -34.46 -14.64 -18.75
N THR A 177 -35.02 -14.47 -17.55
CA THR A 177 -35.80 -15.51 -16.88
C THR A 177 -36.96 -15.84 -17.81
N ARG A 178 -36.85 -16.96 -18.53
CA ARG A 178 -37.99 -17.56 -19.21
C ARG A 178 -38.89 -18.15 -18.13
N GLU A 179 -39.99 -17.46 -17.82
CA GLU A 179 -41.08 -18.05 -17.04
C GLU A 179 -41.64 -19.27 -17.82
N PRO A 180 -41.81 -20.43 -17.17
CA PRO A 180 -42.55 -21.54 -17.76
C PRO A 180 -44.05 -21.21 -17.75
N ARG A 181 -44.69 -21.44 -18.90
CA ARG A 181 -46.11 -21.24 -19.16
C ARG A 181 -46.98 -22.31 -18.52
#